data_AF-A0A8S1PHE2-F1
#
_entry.id   AF-A0A8S1PHE2-F1
#
_cell.length_a   1.000
_cell.length_b   1.000
_cell.length_c   1.000
_cell.angle_alpha   90.00
_cell.angle_beta   90.00
_cell.angle_gamma   90.00
#
_symmetry.space_group_name_H-M   'P 1'
#
loop_
_entity.id
_entity.type
_entity.pdbx_description
1 polymer ?
#
loop_
_entity_poly.entity_id
_entity_poly.type
_entity_poly.pdbx_seq_one_letter_code
_entity_poly.pdbx_strand_id
1 'polypeptide(L)'
;MSQTDSTKTSGQKVKKQLISPLKEALSQLTKSYKFFIPNEEEVILVHVDLPCNIELQEATSRALKLVPKHNPVDQNPNNYDIYVAKKNGQPKMDFPSYQSNLRLEETENFVYSLVHVTYQEKKVRKSARKSTYDLSHYQSLTQPSRSKEINLNLPKSEKNWLLRLLGCA
;
A
#
# COMPACT_ATOMS: atom_id res chain seq x y z
N MET A 1 -20.96 -58.68 -47.12
CA MET A 1 -19.71 -58.84 -46.36
C MET A 1 -18.99 -57.50 -46.35
N SER A 2 -18.51 -57.10 -45.18
CA SER A 2 -17.95 -55.79 -44.83
C SER A 2 -16.63 -55.45 -45.52
N GLN A 3 -16.41 -54.14 -45.72
CA GLN A 3 -15.20 -53.36 -45.39
C GLN A 3 -14.94 -52.30 -46.47
N THR A 4 -15.01 -51.03 -46.07
CA THR A 4 -13.88 -50.08 -46.16
C THR A 4 -14.20 -48.89 -45.27
N ASP A 5 -13.37 -48.72 -44.25
CA ASP A 5 -13.31 -47.58 -43.36
C ASP A 5 -13.05 -46.28 -44.14
N SER A 6 -13.80 -45.24 -43.81
CA SER A 6 -13.47 -43.85 -44.17
C SER A 6 -13.38 -43.03 -42.91
N THR A 7 -12.28 -43.21 -42.18
CA THR A 7 -11.85 -42.35 -41.09
C THR A 7 -11.49 -40.98 -41.66
N LYS A 8 -12.42 -40.03 -41.57
CA LYS A 8 -12.12 -38.60 -41.68
C LYS A 8 -11.42 -38.15 -40.40
N THR A 9 -10.10 -38.24 -40.36
CA THR A 9 -9.28 -37.52 -39.37
C THR A 9 -8.27 -36.67 -40.11
N SER A 10 -8.67 -35.45 -40.47
CA SER A 10 -7.72 -34.45 -40.94
C SER A 10 -8.16 -33.07 -40.51
N GLY A 11 -7.30 -32.40 -39.75
CA GLY A 11 -7.35 -30.95 -39.62
C GLY A 11 -7.49 -30.38 -38.21
N GLN A 12 -7.23 -31.10 -37.12
CA GLN A 12 -6.96 -30.41 -35.86
C GLN A 12 -5.51 -29.88 -35.89
N LYS A 13 -5.34 -28.70 -36.49
CA LYS A 13 -4.15 -27.85 -36.29
C LYS A 13 -4.12 -27.45 -34.82
N VAL A 14 -3.63 -28.35 -33.98
CA VAL A 14 -3.19 -28.00 -32.64
C VAL A 14 -1.90 -27.19 -32.82
N LYS A 15 -2.05 -25.86 -32.93
CA LYS A 15 -0.98 -24.91 -32.65
C LYS A 15 -0.64 -25.02 -31.16
N LYS A 16 0.01 -26.12 -30.77
CA LYS A 16 0.80 -26.16 -29.54
C LYS A 16 1.99 -25.25 -29.81
N GLN A 17 1.80 -23.96 -29.52
CA GLN A 17 2.91 -23.03 -29.38
C GLN A 17 3.86 -23.66 -28.37
N LEU A 18 5.08 -23.96 -28.83
CA LEU A 18 6.19 -24.39 -27.98
C LEU A 18 6.46 -23.26 -26.98
N ILE A 19 5.82 -23.35 -25.81
CA ILE A 19 6.20 -22.55 -24.66
C ILE A 19 7.58 -23.11 -24.27
N SER A 20 8.63 -22.32 -24.44
CA SER A 20 9.98 -22.71 -24.08
C SER A 20 10.02 -23.13 -22.60
N PRO A 21 10.77 -24.18 -22.21
CA PRO A 21 10.91 -24.60 -20.81
C PRO A 21 11.30 -23.46 -19.85
N LEU A 22 12.04 -22.46 -20.36
CA LEU A 22 12.41 -21.24 -19.62
C LEU A 22 11.21 -20.37 -19.24
N LYS A 23 10.19 -20.31 -20.10
CA LYS A 23 8.96 -19.53 -19.86
C LYS A 23 8.06 -20.23 -18.83
N GLU A 24 8.03 -21.56 -18.85
CA GLU A 24 7.36 -22.35 -17.80
C GLU A 24 8.08 -22.21 -16.46
N ALA A 25 9.41 -22.32 -16.43
CA ALA A 25 10.20 -22.11 -15.22
C ALA A 25 10.04 -20.68 -14.66
N LEU A 26 10.09 -19.64 -15.51
CA LEU A 26 9.85 -18.26 -15.09
C LEU A 26 8.43 -18.07 -14.53
N SER A 27 7.41 -18.70 -15.12
CA SER A 27 6.04 -18.64 -14.59
C SER A 27 5.88 -19.26 -13.20
N GLN A 28 6.77 -20.17 -12.79
CA GLN A 28 6.80 -20.71 -11.43
C GLN A 28 7.48 -19.74 -10.44
N LEU A 29 8.36 -18.86 -10.93
CA LEU A 29 9.16 -17.94 -10.13
C LEU A 29 8.53 -16.55 -9.97
N THR A 30 7.71 -16.13 -10.93
CA THR A 30 7.08 -14.81 -10.95
C THR A 30 5.56 -14.88 -11.08
N LYS A 31 4.88 -13.97 -10.39
CA LYS A 31 3.43 -13.78 -10.46
C LYS A 31 3.11 -12.41 -11.04
N SER A 32 2.03 -12.35 -11.81
CA SER A 32 1.56 -11.12 -12.43
C SER A 32 0.61 -10.37 -11.51
N TYR A 33 0.86 -9.07 -11.34
CA TYR A 33 0.09 -8.17 -10.51
C TYR A 33 -0.37 -6.94 -11.29
N LYS A 34 -1.51 -6.39 -10.87
CA LYS A 34 -2.08 -5.16 -11.42
C LYS A 34 -2.10 -4.08 -10.35
N PHE A 35 -1.53 -2.93 -10.67
CA PHE A 35 -1.55 -1.75 -9.82
C PHE A 35 -2.31 -0.63 -10.55
N PHE A 36 -3.35 -0.13 -9.90
CA PHE A 36 -4.05 1.07 -10.33
C PHE A 36 -3.53 2.26 -9.53
N ILE A 37 -3.16 3.32 -10.23
CA ILE A 37 -2.64 4.56 -9.63
C ILE A 37 -3.60 5.68 -10.04
N PRO A 38 -4.54 6.08 -9.18
CA PRO A 38 -5.37 7.25 -9.41
C PRO A 38 -4.49 8.51 -9.50
N ASN A 39 -4.66 9.27 -10.57
CA ASN A 39 -3.95 10.51 -10.83
C ASN A 39 -4.94 11.58 -11.32
N GLU A 40 -5.47 12.36 -10.38
CA GLU A 40 -6.45 13.45 -10.57
C GLU A 40 -7.63 13.09 -11.50
N GLU A 41 -7.44 13.18 -12.81
CA GLU A 41 -8.46 12.95 -13.84
C GLU A 41 -8.48 11.51 -14.39
N GLU A 42 -7.40 10.74 -14.21
CA GLU A 42 -7.23 9.41 -14.81
C GLU A 42 -6.81 8.34 -13.80
N VAL A 43 -7.01 7.07 -14.14
CA VAL A 43 -6.48 5.93 -13.38
C VAL A 43 -5.49 5.19 -14.25
N ILE A 44 -4.22 5.22 -13.85
CA ILE A 44 -3.13 4.57 -14.57
C ILE A 44 -3.11 3.08 -14.17
N LEU A 45 -3.24 2.19 -15.14
CA LEU A 45 -3.08 0.75 -14.93
C LEU A 45 -1.64 0.33 -15.27
N VAL A 46 -0.95 -0.24 -14.28
CA VAL A 46 0.38 -0.81 -14.42
C VAL A 46 0.30 -2.32 -14.22
N HIS A 47 0.78 -3.08 -15.19
CA HIS A 47 0.94 -4.53 -15.09
C HIS A 47 2.40 -4.88 -14.81
N VAL A 48 2.66 -5.68 -13.77
CA VAL A 48 4.02 -6.01 -13.33
C VAL A 48 4.13 -7.49 -13.01
N ASP A 49 5.13 -8.13 -13.60
CA ASP A 49 5.52 -9.49 -13.21
C ASP A 49 6.58 -9.39 -12.10
N LEU A 50 6.25 -9.91 -10.92
CA LEU A 50 7.07 -9.80 -9.71
C LEU A 50 7.48 -11.19 -9.22
N PRO A 51 8.69 -11.33 -8.65
CA PRO A 51 9.09 -12.57 -8.00
C PRO A 51 8.18 -12.87 -6.81
N CYS A 52 8.04 -14.16 -6.50
CA CYS A 52 7.35 -14.60 -5.30
C CYS A 52 8.06 -14.10 -4.02
N ASN A 53 7.31 -13.94 -2.93
CA ASN A 53 7.75 -13.50 -1.60
C ASN A 53 8.25 -12.06 -1.51
N ILE A 54 7.76 -11.19 -2.40
CA ILE A 54 8.09 -9.76 -2.38
C ILE A 54 7.17 -8.98 -1.42
N GLU A 55 7.74 -8.03 -0.70
CA GLU A 55 6.99 -7.11 0.14
C GLU A 55 6.22 -6.09 -0.70
N LEU A 56 5.06 -5.68 -0.20
CA LEU A 56 4.19 -4.69 -0.83
C LEU A 56 4.90 -3.36 -1.11
N GLN A 57 5.79 -2.92 -0.23
CA GLN A 57 6.59 -1.70 -0.43
C GLN A 57 7.51 -1.79 -1.64
N GLU A 58 8.22 -2.92 -1.79
CA GLU A 58 9.12 -3.14 -2.92
C GLU A 58 8.33 -3.32 -4.22
N ALA A 59 7.23 -4.05 -4.18
CA ALA A 59 6.30 -4.20 -5.29
C ALA A 59 5.77 -2.84 -5.78
N THR A 60 5.39 -1.97 -4.85
CA THR A 60 4.93 -0.61 -5.14
C THR A 60 6.04 0.21 -5.80
N SER A 61 7.27 0.15 -5.30
CA SER A 61 8.41 0.84 -5.93
C SER A 61 8.64 0.38 -7.38
N ARG A 62 8.53 -0.92 -7.66
CA ARG A 62 8.67 -1.47 -9.01
C ARG A 62 7.52 -1.02 -9.93
N ALA A 63 6.29 -0.98 -9.42
CA ALA A 63 5.14 -0.50 -10.17
C ALA A 63 5.27 1.00 -10.53
N LEU A 64 5.67 1.85 -9.59
CA LEU A 64 5.82 3.30 -9.82
C LEU A 64 6.89 3.61 -10.89
N LYS A 65 7.99 2.84 -10.93
CA LYS A 65 9.05 2.98 -11.95
C LYS A 65 8.58 2.68 -13.37
N LEU A 66 7.52 1.89 -13.52
CA LEU A 66 6.95 1.51 -14.82
C LEU A 66 5.89 2.50 -15.32
N VAL A 67 5.53 3.50 -14.51
CA VAL A 67 4.60 4.55 -14.91
C VAL A 67 5.21 5.41 -16.03
N PRO A 68 4.48 5.67 -17.13
CA PRO A 68 4.97 6.51 -18.21
C PRO A 68 5.31 7.93 -17.73
N LYS A 69 6.45 8.48 -18.19
CA LYS A 69 6.92 9.82 -17.81
C LYS A 69 5.94 10.96 -18.12
N HIS A 70 5.01 10.76 -19.06
CA HIS A 70 3.99 11.74 -19.40
C HIS A 70 2.97 11.93 -18.27
N ASN A 71 2.80 10.95 -17.39
CA ASN A 71 1.87 11.01 -16.27
C ASN A 71 2.70 11.07 -14.98
N PRO A 72 3.13 12.27 -14.55
CA PRO A 72 3.99 12.40 -13.40
C PRO A 72 3.28 11.93 -12.14
N VAL A 73 3.83 10.91 -11.50
CA VAL A 73 3.39 10.44 -10.18
C VAL A 73 4.58 10.44 -9.23
N ASP A 74 4.30 10.57 -7.94
CA ASP A 74 5.32 10.46 -6.90
C ASP A 74 6.00 9.08 -6.96
N GLN A 75 7.32 9.05 -6.96
CA GLN A 75 8.09 7.81 -7.07
C GLN A 75 8.41 7.20 -5.69
N ASN A 76 8.06 7.88 -4.59
CA ASN A 76 8.28 7.39 -3.25
C ASN A 76 7.16 6.43 -2.82
N PRO A 77 7.41 5.12 -2.68
CA PRO A 77 6.38 4.14 -2.32
C PRO A 77 5.77 4.40 -0.93
N ASN A 78 6.49 5.07 -0.03
CA ASN A 78 5.99 5.40 1.30
C ASN A 78 4.88 6.47 1.28
N ASN A 79 4.69 7.15 0.15
CA ASN A 79 3.64 8.13 -0.03
C ASN A 79 2.34 7.53 -0.57
N TYR A 80 2.28 6.21 -0.70
CA TYR A 80 1.08 5.51 -1.15
C TYR A 80 0.53 4.60 -0.07
N ASP A 81 -0.78 4.66 0.11
CA ASP A 81 -1.53 3.62 0.79
C ASP A 81 -1.99 2.58 -0.22
N ILE A 82 -1.92 1.31 0.17
CA ILE A 82 -2.20 0.19 -0.72
C ILE A 82 -3.52 -0.44 -0.34
N TYR A 83 -4.49 -0.42 -1.25
CA TYR A 83 -5.81 -1.00 -1.05
C TYR A 83 -6.07 -2.14 -2.03
N VAL A 84 -7.04 -3.00 -1.72
CA VAL A 84 -7.66 -3.86 -2.73
C VAL A 84 -8.36 -2.98 -3.76
N ALA A 85 -8.12 -3.22 -5.05
CA ALA A 85 -8.79 -2.47 -6.11
C ALA A 85 -10.18 -3.02 -6.45
N LYS A 86 -11.10 -2.13 -6.78
CA LYS A 86 -12.36 -2.45 -7.46
C LYS A 86 -12.08 -2.67 -8.96
N LYS A 87 -13.09 -3.18 -9.69
CA LYS A 87 -13.01 -3.39 -11.14
C LYS A 87 -12.71 -2.10 -11.93
N ASN A 88 -13.08 -0.94 -11.39
CA ASN A 88 -12.83 0.38 -11.97
C ASN A 88 -11.49 1.00 -11.52
N GLY A 89 -10.63 0.26 -10.83
CA GLY A 89 -9.33 0.71 -10.34
C GLY A 89 -9.36 1.58 -9.07
N GLN A 90 -10.55 1.97 -8.61
CA GLN A 90 -10.73 2.72 -7.37
C GLN A 90 -10.49 1.82 -6.14
N PRO A 91 -10.04 2.38 -5.00
CA PRO A 91 -9.80 1.61 -3.79
C PRO A 91 -11.12 1.08 -3.20
N LYS A 92 -11.08 -0.13 -2.65
CA LYS A 92 -12.17 -0.70 -1.86
C LYS A 92 -12.06 -0.22 -0.41
N MET A 93 -12.64 0.95 -0.14
CA MET A 93 -12.58 1.63 1.16
C MET A 93 -13.27 0.88 2.31
N ASP A 94 -14.08 -0.15 2.01
CA ASP A 94 -14.68 -1.02 3.04
C ASP A 94 -13.62 -1.86 3.79
N PHE A 95 -12.41 -1.97 3.22
CA PHE A 95 -11.27 -2.69 3.79
C PHE A 95 -10.17 -1.70 4.18
N PRO A 96 -9.42 -1.97 5.27
CA PRO A 96 -8.27 -1.17 5.62
C PRO A 96 -7.18 -1.27 4.54
N SER A 97 -6.32 -0.26 4.46
CA SER A 97 -5.11 -0.36 3.65
C SER A 97 -4.18 -1.42 4.22
N TYR A 98 -3.42 -2.08 3.33
CA TYR A 98 -2.40 -3.02 3.71
C TYR A 98 -1.21 -2.33 4.36
N GLN A 99 -0.54 -3.05 5.27
CA GLN A 99 0.74 -2.65 5.79
C GLN A 99 1.82 -2.85 4.71
N SER A 100 2.77 -1.92 4.61
CA SER A 100 3.76 -1.90 3.52
C SER A 100 4.76 -3.07 3.57
N ASN A 101 4.99 -3.63 4.76
CA ASN A 101 5.88 -4.77 5.02
C ASN A 101 5.20 -6.14 4.82
N LEU A 102 3.91 -6.17 4.51
CA LEU A 102 3.19 -7.42 4.25
C LEU A 102 3.60 -7.98 2.87
N ARG A 103 3.70 -9.31 2.75
CA ARG A 103 4.04 -9.94 1.46
C ARG A 103 2.82 -9.98 0.54
N LEU A 104 3.03 -9.89 -0.77
CA LEU A 104 1.93 -9.95 -1.73
C LEU A 104 1.13 -11.25 -1.61
N GLU A 105 1.78 -12.40 -1.41
CA GLU A 105 1.07 -13.68 -1.27
C GLU A 105 0.14 -13.74 -0.05
N GLU A 106 0.53 -13.09 1.04
CA GLU A 106 -0.24 -13.06 2.29
C GLU A 106 -1.55 -12.28 2.13
N THR A 107 -1.64 -11.42 1.12
CA THR A 107 -2.88 -10.68 0.83
C THR A 107 -3.92 -11.51 0.09
N GLU A 108 -3.54 -12.64 -0.53
CA GLU A 108 -4.37 -13.43 -1.46
C GLU A 108 -4.97 -12.64 -2.64
N ASN A 109 -4.47 -11.42 -2.88
CA ASN A 109 -4.94 -10.52 -3.93
C ASN A 109 -3.90 -10.37 -5.04
N PHE A 110 -4.38 -10.00 -6.23
CA PHE A 110 -3.52 -9.74 -7.40
C PHE A 110 -3.70 -8.33 -7.97
N VAL A 111 -4.64 -7.57 -7.43
CA VAL A 111 -5.08 -6.29 -7.97
C VAL A 111 -5.16 -5.26 -6.85
N TYR A 112 -4.34 -4.22 -6.96
CA TYR A 112 -4.19 -3.21 -5.92
C TYR A 112 -4.46 -1.80 -6.46
N SER A 113 -4.91 -0.92 -5.58
CA SER A 113 -5.08 0.50 -5.83
C SER A 113 -4.11 1.26 -4.92
N LEU A 114 -3.24 2.06 -5.53
CA LEU A 114 -2.19 2.84 -4.86
C LEU A 114 -2.69 4.28 -4.71
N VAL A 115 -3.15 4.64 -3.51
CA VAL A 115 -3.71 5.96 -3.22
C VAL A 115 -2.63 6.85 -2.62
N HIS A 116 -2.34 7.99 -3.26
CA HIS A 116 -1.36 8.94 -2.74
C HIS A 116 -1.85 9.57 -1.44
N VAL A 117 -1.07 9.44 -0.38
CA VAL A 117 -1.35 10.04 0.92
C VAL A 117 -0.80 11.45 0.91
N THR A 118 -1.70 12.44 0.76
CA THR A 118 -1.31 13.84 0.85
C THR A 118 -0.73 14.13 2.24
N TYR A 119 0.26 15.04 2.31
CA TYR A 119 1.00 15.33 3.55
C TYR A 119 0.10 15.79 4.71
N GLN A 120 -1.08 16.35 4.41
CA GLN A 120 -2.08 16.74 5.41
C GLN A 120 -2.71 15.51 6.09
N GLU A 121 -2.98 14.43 5.36
CA GLU A 121 -3.55 13.19 5.92
C GLU A 121 -2.56 12.40 6.78
N LYS A 122 -1.25 12.42 6.44
CA LYS A 122 -0.22 11.74 7.26
C LYS A 122 -0.13 12.31 8.68
N LYS A 123 -0.27 13.62 8.86
CA LYS A 123 -0.23 14.25 10.18
C LYS A 123 -1.48 13.93 11.00
N VAL A 124 -2.65 13.92 10.37
CA VAL A 124 -3.93 13.60 11.02
C VAL A 124 -4.03 12.10 11.37
N ARG A 125 -3.53 11.20 10.52
CA ARG A 125 -3.53 9.75 10.81
C ARG A 125 -2.55 9.33 11.91
N LYS A 126 -1.42 10.02 12.06
CA LYS A 126 -0.53 9.80 13.22
C LYS A 126 -1.20 10.22 14.54
N SER A 127 -2.10 11.20 14.53
CA SER A 127 -2.84 11.60 15.74
C SER A 127 -4.12 10.77 15.97
N ALA A 128 -4.73 10.20 14.92
CA ALA A 128 -5.93 9.37 15.03
C ALA A 128 -5.64 7.87 15.27
N ARG A 129 -4.41 7.40 15.05
CA ARG A 129 -3.96 6.06 15.48
C ARG A 129 -3.74 6.03 16.99
N LYS A 130 -4.83 6.11 17.76
CA LYS A 130 -4.87 5.37 19.03
C LYS A 130 -5.06 3.91 18.66
N SER A 131 -3.93 3.22 18.54
CA SER A 131 -3.88 1.76 18.45
C SER A 131 -4.74 1.17 19.57
N THR A 132 -5.71 0.33 19.23
CA THR A 132 -6.46 -0.48 20.20
C THR A 132 -5.62 -1.62 20.78
N TYR A 133 -4.36 -1.75 20.36
CA TYR A 133 -3.36 -2.64 20.96
C TYR A 133 -2.20 -1.79 21.46
N ASP A 134 -2.33 -1.31 22.69
CA ASP A 134 -1.22 -0.74 23.43
C ASP A 134 -0.44 -1.89 24.09
N LEU A 135 0.56 -2.41 23.38
CA LEU A 135 1.46 -3.47 23.86
C LEU A 135 2.49 -2.95 24.89
N SER A 136 2.29 -1.74 25.43
CA SER A 136 3.09 -1.18 26.54
C SER A 136 2.81 -1.84 27.90
N HIS A 137 1.82 -2.74 27.99
CA HIS A 137 1.46 -3.42 29.26
C HIS A 137 2.34 -4.63 29.63
N TYR A 138 3.35 -5.00 28.82
CA TYR A 138 4.21 -6.17 29.08
C TYR A 138 5.66 -5.85 29.46
N GLN A 139 5.95 -4.62 29.92
CA GLN A 139 7.22 -4.35 30.61
C GLN A 139 6.97 -3.71 31.98
N SER A 140 6.75 -4.55 32.97
CA SER A 140 6.97 -4.20 34.37
C SER A 140 8.08 -5.10 34.94
N LEU A 141 9.16 -4.46 35.41
CA LEU A 141 9.86 -4.69 36.68
C LEU A 141 11.31 -4.20 36.60
N THR A 142 11.51 -2.93 36.97
CA THR A 142 12.49 -2.53 37.99
C THR A 142 12.22 -1.09 38.43
N GLN A 143 11.56 -0.94 39.58
CA GLN A 143 11.75 0.23 40.46
C GLN A 143 13.04 0.00 41.27
N PRO A 144 13.82 1.04 41.58
CA PRO A 144 13.58 1.88 42.78
C PRO A 144 13.89 3.37 42.50
N SER A 145 13.64 4.39 43.32
CA SER A 145 12.98 4.59 44.60
C SER A 145 12.61 6.08 44.68
N ARG A 146 11.60 6.41 45.48
CA ARG A 146 11.16 7.77 45.78
C ARG A 146 12.23 8.54 46.56
N SER A 147 12.53 9.77 46.14
CA SER A 147 12.86 10.87 47.04
C SER A 147 11.80 11.97 46.89
N LYS A 148 11.12 12.24 48.00
CA LYS A 148 10.09 13.25 48.20
C LYS A 148 10.67 14.67 48.15
N GLU A 149 9.83 15.61 47.70
CA GLU A 149 9.59 16.95 48.31
C GLU A 149 10.74 18.01 48.18
N ILE A 150 10.56 19.29 47.85
CA ILE A 150 9.46 20.28 47.84
C ILE A 150 9.90 21.42 46.88
N ASN A 151 8.98 21.97 46.07
CA ASN A 151 8.64 23.40 46.07
C ASN A 151 7.58 23.70 44.99
N LEU A 152 6.35 23.91 45.48
CA LEU A 152 5.34 24.74 44.84
C LEU A 152 5.97 26.08 44.44
N ASN A 153 5.77 26.49 43.19
CA ASN A 153 5.34 27.85 42.83
C ASN A 153 5.03 27.88 41.33
N LEU A 154 3.76 27.63 41.00
CA LEU A 154 3.16 28.20 39.79
C LEU A 154 2.84 29.67 40.10
N PRO A 155 3.38 30.66 39.37
CA PRO A 155 2.68 31.89 39.15
C PRO A 155 1.95 31.80 37.80
N LYS A 156 0.62 31.85 37.87
CA LYS A 156 -0.22 32.29 36.76
C LYS A 156 0.27 33.68 36.35
N SER A 157 0.74 33.85 35.11
CA SER A 157 1.00 35.18 34.55
C SER A 157 -0.15 35.58 33.66
N GLU A 158 -0.80 36.65 34.08
CA GLU A 158 -2.00 37.25 33.52
C GLU A 158 -1.69 38.08 32.26
N LYS A 159 -2.59 37.97 31.29
CA LYS A 159 -3.12 39.03 30.41
C LYS A 159 -2.15 40.16 30.03
N ASN A 160 -1.71 40.15 28.78
CA ASN A 160 -1.10 41.30 28.09
C ASN A 160 -2.09 42.49 28.02
N TRP A 161 -2.04 43.35 29.04
CA TRP A 161 -2.76 44.61 29.19
C TRP A 161 -2.16 45.75 28.35
N LEU A 162 -0.97 45.54 27.77
CA LEU A 162 -0.22 46.56 27.03
C LEU A 162 -0.84 46.94 25.66
N LEU A 163 -1.80 46.15 25.13
CA LEU A 163 -2.47 46.44 23.85
C LEU A 163 -3.70 47.35 23.97
N ARG A 164 -4.00 47.88 25.17
CA ARG A 164 -5.06 48.89 25.38
C ARG A 164 -4.57 50.34 25.35
N LEU A 165 -3.28 50.59 25.16
CA LEU A 165 -2.68 51.93 25.21
C LEU A 165 -2.52 52.62 23.85
N LEU A 166 -3.18 52.13 22.80
CA LEU A 166 -3.27 52.80 21.48
C LEU A 166 -4.69 53.31 21.18
N GLY A 167 -5.30 54.02 22.13
CA GLY A 167 -6.37 54.98 21.81
C GLY A 167 -7.56 55.02 22.77
N CYS A 168 -7.40 55.82 23.83
CA CYS A 168 -8.44 56.59 24.55
C CYS A 168 -9.49 55.82 25.38
N ALA A 169 -9.22 55.78 26.70
CA ALA A 169 -10.11 55.61 27.88
C ALA A 169 -11.30 54.63 27.81
#